data_AF-A0A9D4E3W9-F1
#
_entry.id   AF-A0A9D4E3W9-F1
#
_cell.length_a   1.000
_cell.length_b   1.000
_cell.length_c   1.000
_cell.angle_alpha   90.00
_cell.angle_beta   90.00
_cell.angle_gamma   90.00
#
_symmetry.space_group_name_H-M   'P 1'
#
loop_
_entity.id
_entity.type
_entity.pdbx_description
1 polymer ?
#
loop_
_entity_poly.entity_id
_entity_poly.type
_entity_poly.pdbx_seq_one_letter_code
_entity_poly.pdbx_strand_id
1 'polypeptide(L)'
;MSFLNVLNLSENRIYTLSNNLRSDLDDIVTSRNNDTLTVDLSKNVIACSCDNLEVLEWILEHTAPTSNLLSVKISTCYYIHNISALPSPTVIWTKNDLAYQITFLQKFCTSYSSLLITLVVILFVVVNIIVASLIHRFRWKIRYWYYVGHSNDTTSNDYTALDNSLRFSRFKYDIYLAYEEDAREFVFETLKPKLLEFEYVVFVHDDILDGLPLCNVLTKSIHASRVVVFILSNGSRQSLEWKIAAHITNEESNYRGKPISLAMFYNSDSTQGLPENLQLLRHDAFIDYPINGSDGEITAFWEDLKTKVHAIDKTAL
;
A
#
# COMPACT_ATOMS: atom_id res chain seq x y z
N MET A 1 65.93 51.40 12.63
CA MET A 1 65.14 50.34 13.30
C MET A 1 65.02 49.20 12.32
N SER A 2 65.40 47.98 12.68
CA SER A 2 65.24 46.80 11.80
C SER A 2 63.83 46.25 11.96
N PHE A 3 63.11 46.11 10.85
CA PHE A 3 61.80 45.44 10.85
C PHE A 3 61.99 43.93 10.93
N LEU A 4 61.09 43.24 11.64
CA LEU A 4 61.11 41.78 11.81
C LEU A 4 60.77 41.09 10.48
N ASN A 5 61.72 40.48 9.79
CA ASN A 5 61.45 39.85 8.49
C ASN A 5 60.95 38.41 8.59
N VAL A 6 61.13 37.76 9.74
CA VAL A 6 60.71 36.38 9.96
C VAL A 6 60.00 36.26 11.31
N LEU A 7 58.74 35.87 11.26
CA LEU A 7 57.96 35.41 12.41
C LEU A 7 57.98 33.88 12.42
N ASN A 8 58.85 33.31 13.24
CA ASN A 8 58.97 31.87 13.37
C ASN A 8 57.95 31.33 14.39
N LEU A 9 56.92 30.64 13.91
CA LEU A 9 55.91 29.93 14.72
C LEU A 9 56.01 28.41 14.53
N SER A 10 57.12 27.92 13.96
CA SER A 10 57.30 26.50 13.70
C SER A 10 57.42 25.70 15.00
N GLU A 11 57.11 24.40 14.93
CA GLU A 11 57.24 23.45 16.05
C GLU A 11 56.37 23.78 17.27
N ASN A 12 55.28 24.51 17.06
CA ASN A 12 54.26 24.73 18.07
C ASN A 12 53.12 23.72 17.94
N ARG A 13 52.11 23.85 18.81
CA ARG A 13 50.87 23.06 18.76
C ARG A 13 49.72 23.88 18.19
N ILE A 14 49.99 24.72 17.19
CA ILE A 14 48.96 25.55 16.57
C ILE A 14 48.04 24.65 15.75
N TYR A 15 46.76 24.70 16.12
CA TYR A 15 45.70 23.92 15.52
C TYR A 15 44.94 24.69 14.43
N THR A 16 44.75 25.99 14.67
CA THR A 16 44.01 26.91 13.83
C THR A 16 44.54 28.33 14.07
N LEU A 17 44.28 29.25 13.13
CA LEU A 17 44.59 30.68 13.29
C LEU A 17 43.27 31.46 13.31
N SER A 18 43.10 32.32 14.32
CA SER A 18 41.91 33.16 14.42
C SER A 18 41.87 34.21 13.30
N ASN A 19 40.67 34.67 12.93
CA ASN A 19 40.51 35.73 11.93
C ASN A 19 41.22 37.02 12.35
N ASN A 20 41.19 37.36 13.64
CA ASN A 20 41.87 38.54 14.16
C ASN A 20 43.38 38.47 13.90
N LEU A 21 44.02 37.33 14.21
CA LEU A 21 45.46 37.17 14.00
C LEU A 21 45.82 37.23 12.50
N ARG A 22 44.98 36.67 11.62
CA ARG A 22 45.18 36.75 10.17
C ARG A 22 45.06 38.20 9.69
N SER A 23 44.02 38.91 10.11
CA SER A 23 43.81 40.33 9.80
C SER A 23 44.96 41.20 10.30
N ASP A 24 45.41 41.00 11.54
CA ASP A 24 46.53 41.74 12.12
C ASP A 24 47.82 41.54 11.30
N LEU A 25 48.07 40.32 10.80
CA LEU A 25 49.22 40.02 9.95
C LEU A 25 49.09 40.71 8.59
N ASP A 26 47.90 40.72 7.99
CA ASP A 26 47.63 41.40 6.72
C ASP A 26 47.78 42.93 6.86
N ASP A 27 47.35 43.50 7.99
CA ASP A 27 47.49 44.92 8.31
C ASP A 27 48.96 45.34 8.53
N ILE A 28 49.73 44.52 9.27
CA ILE A 28 51.17 44.73 9.48
C ILE A 28 51.91 44.79 8.14
N VAL A 29 51.54 43.90 7.23
CA VAL A 29 52.14 43.78 5.90
C VAL A 29 51.79 44.98 5.03
N THR A 30 50.57 45.50 5.13
CA THR A 30 50.11 46.71 4.44
C THR A 30 50.84 47.97 4.90
N SER A 31 51.25 48.02 6.17
CA SER A 31 51.97 49.17 6.76
C SER A 31 53.47 49.24 6.43
N ARG A 32 54.00 48.28 5.66
CA ARG A 32 55.44 48.07 5.48
C ARG A 32 55.96 48.59 4.13
N ASN A 33 57.16 49.20 4.16
CA ASN A 33 57.87 49.70 2.98
C ASN A 33 58.57 48.59 2.18
N ASN A 34 57.80 47.73 1.51
CA ASN A 34 58.27 46.72 0.54
C ASN A 34 59.10 45.53 1.07
N ASP A 35 59.35 45.41 2.37
CA ASP A 35 60.02 44.22 2.91
C ASP A 35 59.05 43.01 3.04
N THR A 36 59.52 41.79 2.79
CA THR A 36 58.69 40.59 2.98
C THR A 36 58.72 40.12 4.44
N LEU A 37 57.55 39.94 5.05
CA LEU A 37 57.36 39.21 6.30
C LEU A 37 57.14 37.73 5.98
N THR A 38 58.00 36.87 6.50
CA THR A 38 57.82 35.41 6.41
C THR A 38 57.22 34.89 7.71
N VAL A 39 56.07 34.23 7.64
CA VAL A 39 55.44 33.53 8.78
C VAL A 39 55.65 32.04 8.60
N ASP A 40 56.43 31.42 9.48
CA ASP A 40 56.72 29.99 9.42
C ASP A 40 55.80 29.20 10.36
N LEU A 41 54.86 28.45 9.79
CA LEU A 41 53.93 27.57 10.52
C LEU A 41 54.32 26.08 10.39
N SER A 42 55.52 25.79 9.90
CA SER A 42 55.98 24.41 9.70
C SER A 42 55.95 23.59 11.00
N LYS A 43 55.69 22.28 10.89
CA LYS A 43 55.66 21.34 12.02
C LYS A 43 54.63 21.68 13.12
N ASN A 44 53.57 22.41 12.78
CA ASN A 44 52.37 22.56 13.61
C ASN A 44 51.32 21.48 13.29
N VAL A 45 50.32 21.34 14.16
CA VAL A 45 49.22 20.36 14.04
C VAL A 45 47.96 20.99 13.44
N ILE A 46 48.12 21.73 12.33
CA ILE A 46 47.00 22.39 11.65
C ILE A 46 46.06 21.31 11.08
N ALA A 47 44.77 21.38 11.41
CA ALA A 47 43.82 20.40 10.90
C ALA A 47 43.38 20.67 9.46
N CYS A 48 43.35 19.61 8.64
CA CYS A 48 42.59 19.59 7.39
C CYS A 48 41.12 19.26 7.72
N SER A 49 40.36 20.27 8.15
CA SER A 49 38.93 20.11 8.47
C SER A 49 38.10 21.23 7.87
N CYS A 50 36.77 21.04 7.82
CA CYS A 50 35.83 22.06 7.38
C CYS A 50 35.94 23.35 8.20
N ASP A 51 36.20 23.23 9.51
CA ASP A 51 36.33 24.38 10.42
C ASP A 51 37.57 25.23 10.13
N ASN A 52 38.61 24.62 9.55
CA ASN A 52 39.87 25.28 9.21
C ASN A 52 39.97 25.66 7.73
N LEU A 53 38.88 25.51 6.96
CA LEU A 53 38.91 25.75 5.51
C LEU A 53 39.37 27.16 5.16
N GLU A 54 38.85 28.18 5.86
CA GLU A 54 39.26 29.58 5.67
C GLU A 54 40.75 29.82 5.98
N VAL A 55 41.30 29.11 6.95
CA VAL A 55 42.72 29.22 7.32
C VAL A 55 43.59 28.62 6.22
N LEU A 56 43.20 27.47 5.67
CA LEU A 56 43.91 26.83 4.56
C LEU A 56 43.85 27.68 3.28
N GLU A 57 42.71 28.28 2.98
CA GLU A 57 42.54 29.23 1.87
C GLU A 57 43.45 30.45 2.04
N TRP A 58 43.46 31.07 3.22
CA TRP A 58 44.36 32.19 3.53
C TRP A 58 45.84 31.80 3.40
N ILE A 59 46.23 30.58 3.82
CA ILE A 59 47.59 30.08 3.62
C ILE A 59 47.89 29.94 2.12
N LEU A 60 46.96 29.39 1.32
CA LEU A 60 47.13 29.20 -0.12
C LEU A 60 47.37 30.52 -0.86
N GLU A 61 46.62 31.57 -0.49
CA GLU A 61 46.76 32.93 -1.01
C GLU A 61 48.16 33.51 -0.76
N HIS A 62 48.79 33.16 0.37
CA HIS A 62 50.07 33.69 0.82
C HIS A 62 51.28 32.73 0.64
N THR A 63 51.09 31.59 -0.05
CA THR A 63 52.15 30.56 -0.20
C THR A 63 53.04 30.73 -1.46
N ALA A 64 52.62 31.38 -2.56
CA ALA A 64 53.52 31.63 -3.74
C ALA A 64 52.97 32.59 -4.81
N PRO A 65 53.79 32.99 -5.81
CA PRO A 65 54.93 33.92 -5.79
C PRO A 65 54.55 35.28 -6.42
N THR A 66 53.26 35.54 -6.55
CA THR A 66 52.73 36.75 -7.18
C THR A 66 52.43 37.77 -6.08
N SER A 67 53.40 38.66 -5.86
CA SER A 67 53.22 40.01 -5.30
C SER A 67 52.89 40.21 -3.82
N ASN A 68 53.29 39.34 -2.88
CA ASN A 68 52.91 39.55 -1.47
C ASN A 68 54.11 39.83 -0.56
N LEU A 69 53.97 40.94 0.17
CA LEU A 69 54.79 41.35 1.32
C LEU A 69 54.65 40.37 2.51
N LEU A 70 53.80 39.34 2.38
CA LEU A 70 53.60 38.24 3.31
C LEU A 70 53.87 36.89 2.62
N SER A 71 54.72 36.06 3.24
CA SER A 71 54.98 34.68 2.81
C SER A 71 54.69 33.72 3.95
N VAL A 72 53.75 32.80 3.76
CA VAL A 72 53.37 31.80 4.77
C VAL A 72 53.92 30.44 4.38
N LYS A 73 54.61 29.77 5.31
CA LYS A 73 55.16 28.42 5.11
C LYS A 73 54.40 27.41 5.97
N ILE A 74 53.97 26.32 5.34
CA ILE A 74 53.35 25.16 5.98
C ILE A 74 53.99 23.88 5.45
N SER A 75 54.13 22.86 6.30
CA SER A 75 54.72 21.57 5.93
C SER A 75 53.69 20.44 5.75
N THR A 76 52.62 20.49 6.55
CA THR A 76 51.66 19.40 6.69
C THR A 76 50.36 19.95 7.25
N CYS A 77 49.23 19.39 6.83
CA CYS A 77 48.01 19.44 7.62
C CYS A 77 47.61 18.01 8.01
N TYR A 78 46.76 17.88 9.02
CA TYR A 78 46.37 16.58 9.56
C TYR A 78 44.85 16.40 9.53
N TYR A 79 44.38 15.28 8.98
CA TYR A 79 42.98 14.89 9.11
C TYR A 79 42.74 14.32 10.51
N ILE A 80 41.86 14.96 11.29
CA ILE A 80 41.40 14.37 12.55
C ILE A 80 40.22 13.47 12.23
N HIS A 81 40.50 12.17 12.08
CA HIS A 81 39.47 11.15 12.02
C HIS A 81 39.30 10.51 13.40
N ASN A 82 38.36 11.05 14.20
CA ASN A 82 38.08 10.61 15.57
C ASN A 82 39.29 10.65 16.53
N ILE A 83 39.02 10.93 17.79
CA ILE A 83 40.01 11.26 18.83
C ILE A 83 40.98 10.09 19.14
N SER A 84 40.76 8.90 18.57
CA SER A 84 41.47 7.65 18.84
C SER A 84 42.39 7.15 17.71
N ALA A 85 42.43 7.79 16.55
CA ALA A 85 43.37 7.44 15.48
C ALA A 85 44.55 8.43 15.44
N LEU A 86 45.78 7.93 15.32
CA LEU A 86 46.94 8.78 15.05
C LEU A 86 46.64 9.64 13.81
N PRO A 87 46.82 10.97 13.87
CA PRO A 87 46.58 11.81 12.72
C PRO A 87 47.56 11.42 11.61
N SER A 88 47.05 10.88 10.50
CA SER A 88 47.88 10.57 9.34
C SER A 88 48.29 11.90 8.69
N PRO A 89 49.59 12.25 8.63
CA PRO A 89 50.03 13.45 7.94
C PRO A 89 49.68 13.33 6.45
N THR A 90 48.91 14.29 5.90
CA THR A 90 49.01 14.56 4.48
C THR A 90 50.21 15.47 4.27
N VAL A 91 51.20 14.96 3.57
CA VAL A 91 52.43 15.71 3.35
C VAL A 91 52.16 16.76 2.26
N ILE A 92 52.27 18.04 2.62
CA ILE A 92 52.03 19.17 1.72
C ILE A 92 53.41 19.68 1.29
N TRP A 93 53.84 19.35 0.08
CA TRP A 93 55.15 19.78 -0.42
C TRP A 93 55.05 21.01 -1.33
N THR A 94 53.88 21.26 -1.94
CA THR A 94 53.71 22.31 -2.95
C THR A 94 52.38 23.07 -2.83
N LYS A 95 52.33 24.27 -3.42
CA LYS A 95 51.09 25.07 -3.56
C LYS A 95 49.96 24.29 -4.25
N ASN A 96 50.30 23.44 -5.21
CA ASN A 96 49.32 22.63 -5.94
C ASN A 96 48.70 21.55 -5.04
N ASP A 97 49.50 20.95 -4.14
CA ASP A 97 48.99 19.98 -3.18
C ASP A 97 48.01 20.63 -2.21
N LEU A 98 48.35 21.83 -1.71
CA LEU A 98 47.45 22.60 -0.84
C LEU A 98 46.14 22.97 -1.57
N ALA A 99 46.22 23.44 -2.81
CA ALA A 99 45.04 23.76 -3.61
C ALA A 99 44.16 22.53 -3.85
N TYR A 100 44.75 21.37 -4.16
CA TYR A 100 44.02 20.12 -4.32
C TYR A 100 43.29 19.73 -3.03
N GLN A 101 43.96 19.78 -1.87
CA GLN A 101 43.33 19.47 -0.59
C GLN A 101 42.17 20.42 -0.28
N ILE A 102 42.32 21.72 -0.51
CA ILE A 102 41.23 22.70 -0.32
C ILE A 102 40.03 22.38 -1.22
N THR A 103 40.24 22.08 -2.51
CA THR A 103 39.12 21.71 -3.40
C THR A 103 38.41 20.42 -2.99
N PHE A 104 39.16 19.46 -2.44
CA PHE A 104 38.59 18.23 -1.88
C PHE A 104 37.75 18.53 -0.63
N LEU A 105 38.28 19.34 0.30
CA LEU A 105 37.56 19.78 1.49
C LEU A 105 36.30 20.57 1.12
N GLN A 106 36.35 21.53 0.19
CA GLN A 106 35.19 22.30 -0.24
C GLN A 106 34.04 21.41 -0.72
N LYS A 107 34.35 20.34 -1.49
CA LYS A 107 33.34 19.37 -1.94
C LYS A 107 32.80 18.52 -0.80
N PHE A 108 33.66 18.10 0.13
CA PHE A 108 33.28 17.28 1.28
C PHE A 108 32.44 18.07 2.31
N CYS A 109 32.79 19.33 2.55
CA CYS A 109 32.14 20.23 3.51
C CYS A 109 30.86 20.87 2.96
N THR A 110 30.64 20.80 1.63
CA THR A 110 29.37 21.24 1.03
C THR A 110 28.26 20.32 1.52
N SER A 111 27.45 20.83 2.45
CA SER A 111 26.32 20.10 3.02
C SER A 111 25.21 19.91 2.00
N TYR A 112 25.07 18.69 1.48
CA TYR A 112 23.95 18.28 0.63
C TYR A 112 22.62 18.20 1.39
N SER A 113 22.60 18.54 2.68
CA SER A 113 21.41 18.42 3.55
C SER A 113 20.20 19.13 2.97
N SER A 114 20.34 20.37 2.49
CA SER A 114 19.23 21.13 1.90
C SER A 114 18.70 20.51 0.61
N LEU A 115 19.60 19.98 -0.24
CA LEU A 115 19.21 19.28 -1.48
C LEU A 115 18.49 17.97 -1.18
N LEU A 116 18.97 17.20 -0.19
CA LEU A 116 18.35 15.95 0.24
C LEU A 116 16.97 16.20 0.85
N ILE A 117 16.82 17.19 1.72
CA ILE A 117 15.52 17.58 2.29
C ILE A 117 14.54 17.94 1.18
N THR A 118 14.98 18.77 0.22
CA THR A 118 14.14 19.17 -0.92
C THR A 118 13.69 17.98 -1.75
N LEU A 119 14.59 17.03 -2.05
CA LEU A 119 14.27 15.82 -2.79
C LEU A 119 13.23 14.95 -2.06
N VAL A 120 13.38 14.78 -0.75
CA VAL A 120 12.45 14.00 0.08
C VAL A 120 11.06 14.63 0.09
N VAL A 121 10.98 15.96 0.22
CA VAL A 121 9.71 16.68 0.19
C VAL A 121 9.01 16.51 -1.16
N ILE A 122 9.74 16.64 -2.28
CA ILE A 122 9.17 16.46 -3.63
C ILE A 122 8.63 15.03 -3.78
N LEU A 123 9.40 14.02 -3.37
CA LEU A 123 8.98 12.63 -3.46
C LEU A 123 7.72 12.35 -2.62
N PHE A 124 7.66 12.91 -1.41
CA PHE A 124 6.49 12.82 -0.55
C PHE A 124 5.24 13.41 -1.22
N VAL A 125 5.35 14.60 -1.83
CA VAL A 125 4.24 15.25 -2.54
C VAL A 125 3.76 14.38 -3.72
N VAL A 126 4.69 13.86 -4.53
CA VAL A 126 4.35 13.00 -5.69
C VAL A 126 3.61 11.73 -5.25
N VAL A 127 4.10 11.05 -4.20
CA VAL A 127 3.44 9.85 -3.67
C VAL A 127 2.03 10.17 -3.20
N ASN A 128 1.83 11.27 -2.49
CA ASN A 128 0.49 11.69 -2.04
C ASN A 128 -0.46 11.96 -3.21
N ILE A 129 0.00 12.60 -4.29
CA ILE A 129 -0.81 12.84 -5.49
C ILE A 129 -1.21 11.53 -6.15
N ILE A 130 -0.27 10.57 -6.27
CA ILE A 130 -0.57 9.24 -6.83
C ILE A 130 -1.60 8.51 -5.97
N VAL A 131 -1.42 8.49 -4.65
CA VAL A 131 -2.36 7.85 -3.71
C VAL A 131 -3.74 8.51 -3.79
N ALA A 132 -3.82 9.84 -3.77
CA ALA A 132 -5.07 10.57 -3.91
C ALA A 132 -5.76 10.26 -5.25
N SER A 133 -5.00 10.18 -6.35
CA SER A 133 -5.51 9.84 -7.67
C SER A 133 -6.05 8.41 -7.74
N LEU A 134 -5.36 7.45 -7.11
CA LEU A 134 -5.81 6.06 -6.99
C LEU A 134 -7.11 5.99 -6.17
N ILE A 135 -7.16 6.67 -5.02
CA ILE A 135 -8.36 6.75 -4.18
C ILE A 135 -9.52 7.35 -4.97
N HIS A 136 -9.29 8.43 -5.72
CA HIS A 136 -10.34 9.06 -6.52
C HIS A 136 -10.83 8.15 -7.66
N ARG A 137 -9.92 7.48 -8.37
CA ARG A 137 -10.26 6.52 -9.45
C ARG A 137 -11.05 5.34 -8.92
N PHE A 138 -10.67 4.81 -7.76
CA PHE A 138 -11.31 3.67 -7.13
C PHE A 138 -12.32 4.05 -6.05
N ARG A 139 -12.78 5.30 -5.99
CA ARG A 139 -13.65 5.82 -4.92
C ARG A 139 -14.87 4.94 -4.65
N TRP A 140 -15.48 4.39 -5.70
CA TRP A 140 -16.64 3.51 -5.61
C TRP A 140 -16.29 2.12 -5.10
N LYS A 141 -15.15 1.55 -5.52
CA LYS A 141 -14.66 0.26 -5.00
C LYS A 141 -14.22 0.38 -3.55
N ILE A 142 -13.52 1.45 -3.18
CA ILE A 142 -13.10 1.71 -1.78
C ILE A 142 -14.33 1.89 -0.90
N ARG A 143 -15.33 2.67 -1.35
CA ARG A 143 -16.60 2.83 -0.62
C ARG A 143 -17.34 1.49 -0.48
N TYR A 144 -17.34 0.67 -1.51
CA TYR A 144 -17.89 -0.67 -1.46
C TYR A 144 -17.17 -1.54 -0.41
N TRP A 145 -15.84 -1.66 -0.47
CA TRP A 145 -15.05 -2.42 0.50
C TRP A 145 -15.14 -1.84 1.93
N TYR A 146 -15.21 -0.53 2.07
CA TYR A 146 -15.43 0.14 3.36
C TYR A 146 -16.78 -0.27 3.95
N TYR A 147 -17.87 -0.23 3.16
CA TYR A 147 -19.18 -0.64 3.64
C TYR A 147 -19.30 -2.15 3.86
N VAL A 148 -18.63 -2.97 3.05
CA VAL A 148 -18.61 -4.44 3.22
C VAL A 148 -17.75 -4.85 4.44
N GLY A 149 -16.66 -4.12 4.72
CA GLY A 149 -15.83 -4.33 5.90
C GLY A 149 -16.48 -3.79 7.18
N HIS A 150 -17.19 -2.67 7.11
CA HIS A 150 -17.85 -2.05 8.25
C HIS A 150 -19.25 -2.64 8.55
N SER A 151 -19.86 -3.36 7.60
CA SER A 151 -21.10 -4.11 7.82
C SER A 151 -20.94 -5.34 8.72
N ASN A 152 -19.71 -5.71 9.09
CA ASN A 152 -19.47 -6.77 10.06
C ASN A 152 -19.60 -6.29 11.53
N ASP A 153 -19.61 -4.98 11.81
CA ASP A 153 -19.54 -4.48 13.19
C ASP A 153 -20.67 -3.53 13.62
N THR A 154 -21.54 -3.02 12.73
CA THR A 154 -22.50 -1.96 13.11
C THR A 154 -23.90 -2.10 12.55
N THR A 155 -24.36 -3.31 12.24
CA THR A 155 -25.79 -3.56 11.93
C THR A 155 -26.33 -4.80 12.64
N SER A 156 -25.87 -5.01 13.89
CA SER A 156 -26.36 -6.08 14.78
C SER A 156 -27.31 -5.57 15.88
N ASN A 157 -27.92 -4.40 15.73
CA ASN A 157 -28.93 -3.89 16.65
C ASN A 157 -30.15 -3.44 15.87
N ASP A 158 -30.91 -4.38 15.32
CA ASP A 158 -32.30 -4.52 15.75
C ASP A 158 -32.98 -5.74 15.09
N TYR A 159 -33.87 -6.36 15.86
CA TYR A 159 -34.82 -7.44 15.52
C TYR A 159 -34.36 -8.90 15.68
N THR A 160 -34.57 -9.33 16.94
CA THR A 160 -35.11 -10.63 17.40
C THR A 160 -34.31 -11.90 17.16
N ALA A 161 -33.51 -12.22 18.17
CA ALA A 161 -33.36 -13.51 18.83
C ALA A 161 -33.89 -14.76 18.09
N LEU A 162 -32.96 -15.54 17.53
CA LEU A 162 -32.96 -16.98 17.75
C LEU A 162 -31.51 -17.47 17.87
N ASP A 163 -31.21 -17.94 19.07
CA ASP A 163 -30.12 -18.81 19.49
C ASP A 163 -28.64 -18.40 19.25
N ASN A 164 -28.05 -17.88 20.33
CA ASN A 164 -26.62 -17.84 20.55
C ASN A 164 -26.10 -19.24 20.91
N SER A 165 -25.90 -20.11 19.93
CA SER A 165 -24.85 -21.12 20.01
C SER A 165 -24.59 -21.73 18.63
N LEU A 166 -23.31 -21.87 18.29
CA LEU A 166 -22.77 -22.56 17.11
C LEU A 166 -22.55 -21.71 15.84
N ARG A 167 -21.26 -21.32 15.75
CA ARG A 167 -20.40 -21.27 14.56
C ARG A 167 -20.18 -19.89 13.94
N PHE A 168 -18.90 -19.57 13.82
CA PHE A 168 -18.27 -18.78 12.77
C PHE A 168 -18.68 -19.27 11.37
N SER A 169 -19.97 -19.18 11.02
CA SER A 169 -20.47 -19.50 9.68
C SER A 169 -20.48 -18.19 8.88
N ARG A 170 -19.67 -18.15 7.83
CA ARG A 170 -19.69 -17.08 6.81
C ARG A 170 -21.08 -16.90 6.16
N PHE A 171 -21.97 -17.88 6.31
CA PHE A 171 -23.30 -17.93 5.71
C PHE A 171 -24.38 -17.74 6.78
N LYS A 172 -25.33 -16.83 6.49
CA LYS A 172 -26.51 -16.53 7.30
C LYS A 172 -27.71 -17.41 6.92
N TYR A 173 -27.76 -17.85 5.66
CA TYR A 173 -28.83 -18.66 5.12
C TYR A 173 -28.25 -19.94 4.50
N ASP A 174 -29.01 -21.02 4.54
CA ASP A 174 -28.61 -22.26 3.87
C ASP A 174 -29.00 -22.22 2.40
N ILE A 175 -30.18 -21.69 2.09
CA ILE A 175 -30.74 -21.70 0.75
C ILE A 175 -31.26 -20.31 0.38
N TYR A 176 -30.82 -19.80 -0.78
CA TYR A 176 -31.48 -18.70 -1.46
C TYR A 176 -32.37 -19.23 -2.59
N LEU A 177 -33.64 -18.82 -2.62
CA LEU A 177 -34.57 -19.15 -3.70
C LEU A 177 -34.63 -17.99 -4.71
N ALA A 178 -34.21 -18.26 -5.94
CA ALA A 178 -34.36 -17.35 -7.08
C ALA A 178 -35.55 -17.81 -7.92
N TYR A 179 -36.63 -17.05 -7.89
CA TYR A 179 -37.89 -17.33 -8.60
C TYR A 179 -38.45 -16.06 -9.24
N GLU A 180 -39.44 -16.26 -10.11
CA GLU A 180 -40.21 -15.19 -10.74
C GLU A 180 -41.66 -15.20 -10.24
N GLU A 181 -42.39 -14.12 -10.50
CA GLU A 181 -43.77 -13.94 -10.00
C GLU A 181 -44.70 -15.13 -10.33
N ASP A 182 -44.49 -15.80 -11.47
CA ASP A 182 -45.29 -16.95 -11.91
C ASP A 182 -45.04 -18.24 -11.09
N ALA A 183 -43.95 -18.32 -10.33
CA ALA A 183 -43.65 -19.40 -9.40
C ALA A 183 -43.86 -19.01 -7.93
N ARG A 184 -44.30 -17.78 -7.65
CA ARG A 184 -44.40 -17.21 -6.30
C ARG A 184 -45.30 -18.03 -5.38
N GLU A 185 -46.49 -18.39 -5.82
CA GLU A 185 -47.45 -19.19 -5.05
C GLU A 185 -46.83 -20.53 -4.62
N PHE A 186 -46.22 -21.25 -5.56
CA PHE A 186 -45.50 -22.49 -5.27
C PHE A 186 -44.36 -22.31 -4.27
N VAL A 187 -43.58 -21.22 -4.40
CA VAL A 187 -42.46 -20.94 -3.51
C VAL A 187 -42.91 -20.74 -2.08
N PHE A 188 -43.93 -19.91 -1.86
CA PHE A 188 -44.38 -19.55 -0.52
C PHE A 188 -45.26 -20.62 0.13
N GLU A 189 -46.10 -21.31 -0.63
CA GLU A 189 -47.08 -22.25 -0.09
C GLU A 189 -46.55 -23.69 -0.02
N THR A 190 -45.59 -24.05 -0.87
CA THR A 190 -45.10 -25.44 -0.98
C THR A 190 -43.61 -25.56 -0.66
N LEU A 191 -42.75 -24.87 -1.44
CA LEU A 191 -41.30 -25.10 -1.39
C LEU A 191 -40.66 -24.57 -0.09
N LYS A 192 -40.91 -23.31 0.27
CA LYS A 192 -40.35 -22.68 1.48
C LYS A 192 -40.79 -23.44 2.74
N PRO A 193 -42.08 -23.78 2.96
CA PRO A 193 -42.50 -24.60 4.09
C PRO A 193 -41.81 -25.96 4.14
N LYS A 194 -41.68 -26.67 3.01
CA LYS A 194 -41.01 -27.98 2.97
C LYS A 194 -39.52 -27.90 3.29
N LEU A 195 -38.83 -26.87 2.81
CA LEU A 195 -37.43 -26.64 3.15
C LEU A 195 -37.23 -26.29 4.63
N LEU A 196 -38.18 -25.56 5.24
CA LEU A 196 -38.19 -25.29 6.67
C LEU A 196 -38.43 -26.56 7.51
N GLU A 197 -39.28 -27.48 7.04
CA GLU A 197 -39.44 -28.82 7.66
C GLU A 197 -38.13 -29.63 7.63
N PHE A 198 -37.26 -29.37 6.65
CA PHE A 198 -35.91 -29.95 6.57
C PHE A 198 -34.86 -29.21 7.40
N GLU A 199 -35.27 -28.26 8.24
CA GLU A 199 -34.41 -27.45 9.10
C GLU A 199 -33.45 -26.52 8.34
N TYR A 200 -33.72 -26.20 7.06
CA TYR A 200 -32.94 -25.22 6.32
C TYR A 200 -33.40 -23.79 6.59
N VAL A 201 -32.45 -22.87 6.77
CA VAL A 201 -32.75 -21.44 6.82
C VAL A 201 -32.84 -20.88 5.39
N VAL A 202 -34.07 -20.61 4.95
CA VAL A 202 -34.38 -20.18 3.58
C VAL A 202 -34.54 -18.66 3.47
N PHE A 203 -33.92 -18.07 2.46
CA PHE A 203 -34.07 -16.66 2.11
C PHE A 203 -34.77 -16.47 0.75
N VAL A 204 -35.67 -15.50 0.69
CA VAL A 204 -36.49 -15.15 -0.47
C VAL A 204 -36.40 -13.62 -0.68
N HIS A 205 -36.30 -13.16 -1.93
CA HIS A 205 -36.10 -11.73 -2.23
C HIS A 205 -37.24 -10.83 -1.71
N ASP A 206 -38.50 -11.30 -1.81
CA ASP A 206 -39.71 -10.61 -1.32
C ASP A 206 -39.71 -10.32 0.19
N ASP A 207 -38.81 -10.93 0.96
CA ASP A 207 -38.70 -10.69 2.41
C ASP A 207 -37.99 -9.33 2.73
N ILE A 208 -37.60 -8.53 1.72
CA ILE A 208 -36.88 -7.24 1.90
C ILE A 208 -37.80 -6.04 1.67
N LEU A 209 -37.79 -5.09 2.61
CA LEU A 209 -38.46 -3.79 2.48
C LEU A 209 -37.82 -2.92 1.39
N ASP A 210 -38.64 -2.37 0.50
CA ASP A 210 -38.24 -1.53 -0.63
C ASP A 210 -37.32 -0.37 -0.24
N GLY A 211 -36.23 -0.17 -1.00
CA GLY A 211 -35.31 0.97 -0.81
C GLY A 211 -33.83 0.70 -1.14
N LEU A 212 -33.44 -0.56 -1.34
CA LEU A 212 -32.09 -0.92 -1.78
C LEU A 212 -32.04 -1.24 -3.28
N PRO A 213 -30.93 -0.92 -3.98
CA PRO A 213 -30.75 -1.35 -5.37
C PRO A 213 -30.82 -2.88 -5.50
N LEU A 214 -31.60 -3.39 -6.45
CA LEU A 214 -31.78 -4.83 -6.71
C LEU A 214 -30.44 -5.60 -6.72
N CYS A 215 -29.44 -5.11 -7.46
CA CYS A 215 -28.12 -5.77 -7.52
C CYS A 215 -27.45 -5.91 -6.15
N ASN A 216 -27.62 -4.93 -5.25
CA ASN A 216 -27.06 -5.01 -3.90
C ASN A 216 -27.77 -6.07 -3.07
N VAL A 217 -29.09 -6.16 -3.21
CA VAL A 217 -29.90 -7.17 -2.54
C VAL A 217 -29.48 -8.56 -3.02
N LEU A 218 -29.52 -8.80 -4.33
CA LEU A 218 -29.15 -10.09 -4.92
C LEU A 218 -27.72 -10.49 -4.52
N THR A 219 -26.75 -9.58 -4.62
CA THR A 219 -25.35 -9.87 -4.25
C THR A 219 -25.22 -10.26 -2.79
N LYS A 220 -25.85 -9.50 -1.86
CA LYS A 220 -25.78 -9.80 -0.43
C LYS A 220 -26.47 -11.13 -0.10
N SER A 221 -27.63 -11.39 -0.68
CA SER A 221 -28.40 -12.60 -0.45
C SER A 221 -27.68 -13.85 -0.96
N ILE A 222 -27.10 -13.79 -2.16
CA ILE A 222 -26.29 -14.90 -2.71
C ILE A 222 -25.02 -15.10 -1.89
N HIS A 223 -24.32 -14.03 -1.51
CA HIS A 223 -23.09 -14.14 -0.73
C HIS A 223 -23.33 -14.75 0.66
N ALA A 224 -24.45 -14.39 1.29
CA ALA A 224 -24.84 -14.88 2.60
C ALA A 224 -25.45 -16.29 2.59
N SER A 225 -25.62 -16.90 1.41
CA SER A 225 -26.25 -18.23 1.25
C SER A 225 -25.22 -19.31 0.88
N ARG A 226 -25.46 -20.54 1.34
CA ARG A 226 -24.64 -21.70 1.00
C ARG A 226 -24.96 -22.20 -0.40
N VAL A 227 -26.24 -22.36 -0.70
CA VAL A 227 -26.77 -22.85 -1.98
C VAL A 227 -27.78 -21.87 -2.55
N VAL A 228 -27.79 -21.72 -3.87
CA VAL A 228 -28.79 -20.95 -4.62
C VAL A 228 -29.63 -21.92 -5.45
N VAL A 229 -30.93 -21.96 -5.21
CA VAL A 229 -31.87 -22.76 -6.00
C VAL A 229 -32.59 -21.84 -6.99
N PHE A 230 -32.34 -22.05 -8.28
CA PHE A 230 -33.03 -21.36 -9.37
C PHE A 230 -34.28 -22.13 -9.74
N ILE A 231 -35.43 -21.50 -9.61
CA ILE A 231 -36.71 -22.06 -10.06
C ILE A 231 -36.95 -21.58 -11.49
N LEU A 232 -36.97 -22.54 -12.41
CA LEU A 232 -37.23 -22.30 -13.82
C LEU A 232 -38.73 -22.43 -14.07
N SER A 233 -39.35 -21.28 -14.23
CA SER A 233 -40.74 -21.11 -14.65
C SER A 233 -40.81 -20.50 -16.04
N ASN A 234 -42.02 -20.29 -16.58
CA ASN A 234 -42.18 -19.70 -17.92
C ASN A 234 -41.61 -18.27 -18.01
N GLY A 235 -41.69 -17.50 -16.93
CA GLY A 235 -41.15 -16.13 -16.82
C GLY A 235 -39.62 -16.05 -16.66
N SER A 236 -38.99 -17.09 -16.09
CA SER A 236 -37.56 -17.10 -15.72
C SER A 236 -36.60 -16.77 -16.87
N ARG A 237 -36.92 -17.17 -18.10
CA ARG A 237 -36.06 -16.96 -19.28
C ARG A 237 -36.02 -15.51 -19.75
N GLN A 238 -37.07 -14.74 -19.47
CA GLN A 238 -37.19 -13.36 -19.92
C GLN A 238 -36.78 -12.37 -18.84
N SER A 239 -36.90 -12.74 -17.56
CA SER A 239 -36.59 -11.87 -16.44
C SER A 239 -35.15 -11.38 -16.43
N LEU A 240 -35.01 -10.07 -16.19
CA LEU A 240 -33.71 -9.43 -15.99
C LEU A 240 -33.13 -9.77 -14.61
N GLU A 241 -33.97 -9.84 -13.58
CA GLU A 241 -33.56 -10.08 -12.20
C GLU A 241 -32.97 -11.47 -12.05
N TRP A 242 -33.66 -12.47 -12.61
CA TRP A 242 -33.20 -13.85 -12.66
C TRP A 242 -31.86 -13.99 -13.38
N LYS A 243 -31.68 -13.31 -14.52
CA LYS A 243 -30.41 -13.30 -15.28
C LYS A 243 -29.28 -12.67 -14.49
N ILE A 244 -29.55 -11.58 -13.78
CA ILE A 244 -28.56 -10.94 -12.90
C ILE A 244 -28.19 -11.87 -11.75
N ALA A 245 -29.17 -12.51 -11.10
CA ALA A 245 -28.93 -13.48 -10.03
C ALA A 245 -28.09 -14.67 -10.51
N ALA A 246 -28.38 -15.21 -11.70
CA ALA A 246 -27.61 -16.27 -12.34
C ALA A 246 -26.15 -15.84 -12.59
N HIS A 247 -25.94 -14.65 -13.14
CA HIS A 247 -24.61 -14.11 -13.38
C HIS A 247 -23.80 -13.93 -12.08
N ILE A 248 -24.40 -13.31 -11.05
CA ILE A 248 -23.75 -13.12 -9.74
C ILE A 248 -23.41 -14.48 -9.12
N THR A 249 -24.30 -15.46 -9.22
CA THR A 249 -24.07 -16.80 -8.68
C THR A 249 -22.93 -17.52 -9.38
N ASN A 250 -22.80 -17.34 -10.71
CA ASN A 250 -21.68 -17.90 -11.47
C ASN A 250 -20.34 -17.28 -11.05
N GLU A 251 -20.29 -15.96 -10.90
CA GLU A 251 -19.08 -15.27 -10.41
C GLU A 251 -18.72 -15.72 -8.98
N GLU A 252 -19.72 -15.86 -8.09
CA GLU A 252 -19.50 -16.35 -6.72
C GLU A 252 -19.06 -17.82 -6.70
N SER A 253 -19.61 -18.68 -7.58
CA SER A 253 -19.19 -20.07 -7.78
C SER A 253 -17.72 -20.15 -8.20
N ASN A 254 -17.30 -19.34 -9.19
CA ASN A 254 -15.92 -19.25 -9.65
C ASN A 254 -14.98 -18.74 -8.54
N TYR A 255 -15.40 -17.71 -7.81
CA TYR A 255 -14.66 -17.18 -6.67
C TYR A 255 -14.49 -18.21 -5.54
N ARG A 256 -15.53 -19.00 -5.27
CA ARG A 256 -15.50 -20.10 -4.29
C ARG A 256 -14.78 -21.35 -4.80
N GLY A 257 -14.48 -21.43 -6.09
CA GLY A 257 -13.88 -22.59 -6.75
C GLY A 257 -14.79 -23.83 -6.77
N LYS A 258 -16.11 -23.66 -6.61
CA LYS A 258 -17.09 -24.77 -6.50
C LYS A 258 -18.49 -24.33 -6.91
N PRO A 259 -19.31 -25.23 -7.48
CA PRO A 259 -20.69 -24.93 -7.83
C PRO A 259 -21.52 -24.72 -6.55
N ILE A 260 -22.36 -23.69 -6.56
CA ILE A 260 -23.29 -23.37 -5.46
C ILE A 260 -24.75 -23.29 -5.93
N SER A 261 -25.03 -23.70 -7.16
CA SER A 261 -26.34 -23.51 -7.80
C SER A 261 -27.01 -24.84 -8.13
N LEU A 262 -28.32 -24.88 -7.95
CA LEU A 262 -29.22 -25.99 -8.28
C LEU A 262 -30.37 -25.44 -9.13
N ALA A 263 -30.65 -26.06 -10.26
CA ALA A 263 -31.81 -25.73 -11.09
C ALA A 263 -33.02 -26.60 -10.72
N MET A 264 -34.20 -26.01 -10.60
CA MET A 264 -35.46 -26.70 -10.37
C MET A 264 -36.44 -26.33 -11.47
N PHE A 265 -36.85 -27.28 -12.30
CA PHE A 265 -37.87 -27.02 -13.32
C PHE A 265 -39.26 -27.07 -12.68
N TYR A 266 -39.95 -25.93 -12.73
CA TYR A 266 -41.32 -25.76 -12.26
C TYR A 266 -42.19 -25.26 -13.42
N ASN A 267 -43.08 -26.12 -13.92
CA ASN A 267 -43.99 -25.80 -15.03
C ASN A 267 -43.27 -25.32 -16.30
N SER A 268 -42.03 -25.79 -16.48
CA SER A 268 -41.19 -25.56 -17.65
C SER A 268 -40.64 -26.89 -18.15
N ASP A 269 -40.47 -26.99 -19.47
CA ASP A 269 -40.07 -28.22 -20.14
C ASP A 269 -38.55 -28.41 -20.04
N SER A 270 -38.11 -29.44 -19.30
CA SER A 270 -36.69 -29.77 -19.13
C SER A 270 -36.01 -30.14 -20.45
N THR A 271 -36.78 -30.49 -21.50
CA THR A 271 -36.26 -30.75 -22.84
C THR A 271 -35.75 -29.50 -23.55
N GLN A 272 -36.18 -28.31 -23.14
CA GLN A 272 -35.70 -27.05 -23.71
C GLN A 272 -34.33 -26.62 -23.16
N GLY A 273 -33.73 -27.41 -22.26
CA GLY A 273 -32.40 -27.19 -21.70
C GLY A 273 -32.30 -26.00 -20.73
N LEU A 274 -31.15 -25.93 -20.08
CA LEU A 274 -30.80 -24.82 -19.20
C LEU A 274 -30.58 -23.52 -20.01
N PRO A 275 -31.05 -22.36 -19.52
CA PRO A 275 -30.72 -21.07 -20.10
C PRO A 275 -29.21 -20.87 -20.26
N GLU A 276 -28.77 -20.12 -21.27
CA GLU A 276 -27.35 -19.89 -21.58
C GLU A 276 -26.53 -19.44 -20.36
N ASN A 277 -27.14 -18.61 -19.50
CA ASN A 277 -26.54 -18.09 -18.27
C ASN A 277 -26.34 -19.14 -17.17
N LEU A 278 -26.92 -20.33 -17.31
CA LEU A 278 -26.80 -21.47 -16.41
C LEU A 278 -26.14 -22.69 -17.09
N GLN A 279 -25.64 -22.58 -18.33
CA GLN A 279 -24.94 -23.69 -19.01
C GLN A 279 -23.66 -24.14 -18.31
N LEU A 280 -23.13 -23.31 -17.41
CA LEU A 280 -21.99 -23.62 -16.54
C LEU A 280 -22.36 -24.56 -15.38
N LEU A 281 -23.65 -24.85 -15.17
CA LEU A 281 -24.11 -25.87 -14.24
C LEU A 281 -23.68 -27.25 -14.73
N ARG A 282 -23.13 -28.07 -13.81
CA ARG A 282 -22.89 -29.50 -14.08
C ARG A 282 -24.20 -30.17 -14.50
N HIS A 283 -24.10 -31.14 -15.42
CA HIS A 283 -25.20 -31.98 -15.92
C HIS A 283 -26.06 -32.67 -14.83
N ASP A 284 -25.62 -32.71 -13.57
CA ASP A 284 -26.34 -33.36 -12.46
C ASP A 284 -27.05 -32.36 -11.52
N ALA A 285 -26.96 -31.06 -11.79
CA ALA A 285 -27.46 -30.00 -10.92
C ALA A 285 -28.86 -29.50 -11.32
N PHE A 286 -29.74 -30.39 -11.75
CA PHE A 286 -31.15 -30.08 -11.96
C PHE A 286 -32.11 -31.10 -11.36
N ILE A 287 -33.33 -30.67 -11.06
CA ILE A 287 -34.42 -31.51 -10.58
C ILE A 287 -35.75 -31.03 -11.18
N ASP A 288 -36.59 -31.96 -11.61
CA ASP A 288 -37.89 -31.67 -12.20
C ASP A 288 -38.99 -31.85 -11.16
N TYR A 289 -39.84 -30.83 -10.96
CA TYR A 289 -40.96 -30.93 -10.03
C TYR A 289 -42.14 -31.70 -10.68
N PRO A 290 -42.62 -32.80 -10.07
CA PRO A 290 -43.67 -33.62 -10.66
C PRO A 290 -45.07 -33.02 -10.44
N ILE A 291 -45.50 -32.10 -11.31
CA ILE A 291 -46.78 -31.37 -11.20
C ILE A 291 -48.00 -32.29 -11.13
N ASN A 292 -48.00 -33.39 -11.89
CA ASN A 292 -49.07 -34.40 -11.92
C ASN A 292 -48.59 -35.75 -11.36
N GLY A 293 -47.56 -35.73 -10.51
CA GLY A 293 -47.00 -36.95 -9.93
C GLY A 293 -47.95 -37.59 -8.93
N SER A 294 -47.85 -38.90 -8.81
CA SER A 294 -48.39 -39.63 -7.67
C SER A 294 -47.73 -39.16 -6.35
N ASP A 295 -48.40 -39.36 -5.21
CA ASP A 295 -47.86 -39.01 -3.89
C ASP A 295 -46.45 -39.62 -3.64
N GLY A 296 -46.18 -40.79 -4.22
CA GLY A 296 -44.87 -41.45 -4.18
C GLY A 296 -43.79 -40.70 -4.96
N GLU A 297 -44.12 -40.15 -6.13
CA GLU A 297 -43.19 -39.35 -6.95
C GLU A 297 -42.88 -38.00 -6.30
N ILE A 298 -43.89 -37.36 -5.71
CA ILE A 298 -43.71 -36.12 -4.94
C ILE A 298 -42.80 -36.37 -3.73
N THR A 299 -43.00 -37.47 -3.00
CA THR A 299 -42.16 -37.84 -1.86
C THR A 299 -40.72 -38.11 -2.29
N ALA A 300 -40.52 -38.84 -3.39
CA ALA A 300 -39.19 -39.11 -3.95
C ALA A 300 -38.48 -37.82 -4.40
N PHE A 301 -39.22 -36.87 -4.98
CA PHE A 301 -38.69 -35.55 -5.34
C PHE A 301 -38.13 -34.81 -4.12
N TRP A 302 -38.85 -34.80 -3.00
CA TRP A 302 -38.39 -34.09 -1.80
C TRP A 302 -37.10 -34.68 -1.21
N GLU A 303 -36.97 -36.02 -1.21
CA GLU A 303 -35.73 -36.69 -0.79
C GLU A 303 -34.57 -36.45 -1.75
N ASP A 304 -34.82 -36.42 -3.06
CA ASP A 304 -33.79 -36.09 -4.06
C ASP A 304 -33.34 -34.62 -3.93
N LEU A 305 -34.28 -33.69 -3.73
CA LEU A 305 -34.00 -32.28 -3.49
C LEU A 305 -33.09 -32.11 -2.26
N LYS A 306 -33.46 -32.76 -1.15
CA LYS A 306 -32.69 -32.72 0.10
C LYS A 306 -31.28 -33.27 -0.11
N THR A 307 -31.15 -34.38 -0.83
CA THR A 307 -29.87 -35.02 -1.13
C THR A 307 -28.98 -34.13 -1.98
N LYS A 308 -29.54 -33.51 -3.04
CA LYS A 308 -28.81 -32.61 -3.93
C LYS A 308 -28.36 -31.33 -3.24
N VAL A 309 -29.23 -30.69 -2.45
CA VAL A 309 -28.86 -29.49 -1.67
C VAL A 309 -27.72 -29.82 -0.70
N HIS A 310 -27.82 -30.94 0.01
CA HIS A 310 -26.77 -31.37 0.94
C HIS A 310 -25.44 -31.71 0.25
N ALA A 311 -25.49 -32.31 -0.95
CA ALA A 311 -24.31 -32.61 -1.74
C ALA A 311 -23.57 -31.33 -2.16
N ILE A 312 -24.30 -30.29 -2.58
CA ILE A 312 -23.73 -28.99 -2.96
C ILE A 312 -23.13 -28.28 -1.72
N ASP A 313 -23.82 -28.30 -0.58
CA ASP A 313 -23.28 -27.71 0.66
C ASP A 313 -22.06 -28.48 1.20
N LYS A 314 -22.01 -29.81 1.11
CA LYS A 314 -20.83 -30.59 1.55
C LYS A 314 -19.61 -30.41 0.67
N THR A 315 -19.76 -30.17 -0.63
CA THR A 315 -18.65 -29.70 -1.46
C THR A 315 -18.14 -28.32 -1.04
N ALA A 316 -18.81 -27.65 -0.09
CA ALA A 316 -18.45 -26.34 0.41
C ALA A 316 -17.49 -26.28 1.60
N LEU A 317 -17.17 -27.41 2.24
CA LEU A 317 -16.15 -27.54 3.31
C LEU A 317 -14.87 -28.17 2.78
#